data_AF-A0A6C0CB26-F1
#
_entry.id   AF-A0A6C0CB26-F1
#
_cell.length_a   1.000
_cell.length_b   1.000
_cell.length_c   1.000
_cell.angle_alpha   90.00
_cell.angle_beta   90.00
_cell.angle_gamma   90.00
#
_symmetry.space_group_name_H-M   'P 1'
#
loop_
_entity.id
_entity.type
_entity.pdbx_description
1 polymer ?
#
loop_
_entity_poly.entity_id
_entity_poly.type
_entity_poly.pdbx_seq_one_letter_code
_entity_poly.pdbx_strand_id
1 'polypeptide(L)'
;MSSNQKICECGNKFSASRRNAKCESCREYTKCSMCERDIPKNQNRKTCVKCSTNKKKGDLPIQKTCPAIIGGKVDGKICGKKGNKKYGNEYCGKHKQDYRQSQDIKAGRIGKYCKSRTSCPGEDGYKAYLELSDKYEHCEGCRKLRQDYENGTTTECIKYNANTKNDDRKCYECPKGTIHCVSGMGVDVHGNVSNLCKRHFEQRQNFEKDRERDLSKRHDQQQEYEKRPEVIERRGQYRIDNPEKAAIGSIKHRSKKYIEDYEGQKAKNTATHTAWVDKNRDKVYEYQLQRRRTVEGSYEMYVERASRSGYDFDVDEISFEKIVRQPCHYCGCLEENRLSGIDRINNSIGYVKKNIVPCCTMCNMMKNTLNKETFILLCTRISSCNNNESTKLYTDILIDSKNITYLGYISSAERRKKIFELSVHQFVYFISRKCYMCGRKSNENHCNGIDRINNDIGYEFDNCETCCAICNFIKGAFNINDVVEKCNIIATRFSAHLDELYNNWTPSKHHEKNLNKIKLTAVDKQEREKAIKQKIYEKTMATKDPESVAKRIAELNKRALEKKNDRIRETTKKNNKSTDPESEESNVDNKISENESEESNVDDEMNENESVEESVDEDDYEYENDETDD
;
A
#
# COMPACT_ATOMS: atom_id res chain seq x y z
N MET A 1 76.20 38.10 2.92
CA MET A 1 75.96 37.32 1.70
C MET A 1 74.46 37.22 1.47
N SER A 2 73.93 38.10 0.61
CA SER A 2 72.51 38.18 0.26
C SER A 2 72.25 37.28 -0.95
N SER A 3 71.47 36.21 -0.78
CA SER A 3 71.00 35.38 -1.90
C SER A 3 69.69 35.96 -2.46
N ASN A 4 69.81 36.81 -3.48
CA ASN A 4 68.69 37.30 -4.29
C ASN A 4 67.99 36.14 -5.05
N GLN A 5 67.02 35.49 -4.41
CA GLN A 5 66.08 34.59 -5.07
C GLN A 5 64.90 35.40 -5.63
N LYS A 6 64.66 35.31 -6.94
CA LYS A 6 63.47 35.89 -7.59
C LYS A 6 62.44 34.80 -7.87
N ILE A 7 61.15 35.16 -7.79
CA ILE A 7 60.01 34.26 -8.06
C ILE A 7 59.47 34.54 -9.47
N CYS A 8 59.33 33.50 -10.29
CA CYS A 8 58.75 33.57 -11.64
C CYS A 8 57.21 33.68 -11.57
N GLU A 9 56.54 34.19 -12.62
CA GLU A 9 55.06 34.29 -12.68
C GLU A 9 54.35 32.91 -12.58
N CYS A 10 55.06 31.81 -12.79
CA CYS A 10 54.57 30.45 -12.56
C CYS A 10 54.70 29.97 -11.10
N GLY A 11 55.34 30.73 -10.22
CA GLY A 11 55.55 30.41 -8.80
C GLY A 11 56.92 29.82 -8.44
N ASN A 12 57.75 29.46 -9.42
CA ASN A 12 59.05 28.82 -9.17
C ASN A 12 60.16 29.85 -8.80
N LYS A 13 60.98 29.52 -7.80
CA LYS A 13 62.13 30.32 -7.35
C LYS A 13 63.38 30.01 -8.21
N PHE A 14 64.16 31.04 -8.56
CA PHE A 14 65.44 30.87 -9.26
C PHE A 14 66.52 31.85 -8.75
N SER A 15 67.80 31.47 -8.90
CA SER A 15 68.95 32.31 -8.53
C SER A 15 69.34 33.25 -9.68
N ALA A 16 69.45 34.55 -9.39
CA ALA A 16 69.70 35.57 -10.39
C ALA A 16 71.20 35.91 -10.51
N SER A 17 71.92 35.32 -11.48
CA SER A 17 73.29 35.75 -11.83
C SER A 17 73.44 36.37 -13.23
N ARG A 18 72.36 36.49 -14.03
CA ARG A 18 72.38 37.22 -15.31
C ARG A 18 71.11 38.04 -15.50
N ARG A 19 71.23 39.24 -16.10
CA ARG A 19 70.15 40.22 -16.35
C ARG A 19 68.95 39.69 -17.17
N ASN A 20 68.96 38.44 -17.63
CA ASN A 20 67.91 37.79 -18.42
C ASN A 20 67.73 36.28 -18.12
N ALA A 21 67.89 35.82 -16.88
CA ALA A 21 67.66 34.42 -16.53
C ALA A 21 66.14 34.09 -16.49
N LYS A 22 65.67 33.25 -17.42
CA LYS A 22 64.31 32.68 -17.48
C LYS A 22 64.31 31.28 -16.85
N CYS A 23 63.29 30.91 -16.07
CA CYS A 23 63.19 29.54 -15.52
C CYS A 23 62.93 28.52 -16.64
N GLU A 24 63.49 27.31 -16.52
CA GLU A 24 63.43 26.27 -17.55
C GLU A 24 62.01 25.84 -17.92
N SER A 25 61.07 25.90 -16.97
CA SER A 25 59.66 25.59 -17.20
C SER A 25 58.87 26.67 -17.95
N CYS A 26 59.49 27.82 -18.30
CA CYS A 26 58.84 28.92 -19.02
C CYS A 26 59.48 29.23 -20.38
N ARG A 27 60.22 28.27 -20.97
CA ARG A 27 60.83 28.45 -22.30
C ARG A 27 59.80 28.51 -23.43
N GLU A 28 58.58 28.01 -23.22
CA GLU A 28 57.50 28.09 -24.19
C GLU A 28 56.43 29.10 -23.78
N TYR A 29 56.16 30.03 -24.68
CA TYR A 29 55.08 31.02 -24.55
C TYR A 29 53.92 30.63 -25.46
N THR A 30 52.70 30.90 -25.01
CA THR A 30 51.49 30.86 -25.85
C THR A 30 50.80 32.22 -25.78
N LYS A 31 50.00 32.55 -26.78
CA LYS A 31 49.25 33.82 -26.75
C LYS A 31 48.05 33.70 -25.84
N CYS A 32 47.87 34.69 -24.96
CA CYS A 32 46.64 34.87 -24.21
C CYS A 32 45.46 34.97 -25.19
N SER A 33 44.43 34.14 -25.02
CA SER A 33 43.28 34.10 -25.94
C SER A 33 42.42 35.37 -25.98
N MET A 34 42.70 36.37 -25.11
CA MET A 34 41.95 37.62 -25.05
C MET A 34 42.74 38.86 -25.45
N CYS A 35 44.01 38.96 -25.06
CA CYS A 35 44.84 40.15 -25.31
C CYS A 35 46.08 39.86 -26.16
N GLU A 36 46.24 38.62 -26.62
CA GLU A 36 47.31 38.14 -27.50
C GLU A 36 48.74 38.33 -26.99
N ARG A 37 48.91 38.78 -25.75
CA ARG A 37 50.22 38.83 -25.11
C ARG A 37 50.75 37.43 -24.84
N ASP A 38 52.05 37.27 -24.98
CA ASP A 38 52.76 36.04 -24.68
C ASP A 38 52.67 35.76 -23.17
N ILE A 39 52.14 34.59 -22.83
CA ILE A 39 52.06 34.07 -21.47
C ILE A 39 52.75 32.71 -21.39
N PRO A 40 53.28 32.31 -20.23
CA PRO A 40 53.88 30.99 -20.06
C PRO A 40 52.86 29.89 -20.41
N LYS A 41 53.26 28.94 -21.25
CA LYS A 41 52.41 27.83 -21.69
C LYS A 41 52.15 26.89 -20.51
N ASN A 42 51.00 27.04 -19.86
CA ASN A 42 50.52 26.17 -18.77
C ASN A 42 49.22 25.48 -19.22
N GLN A 43 49.15 24.15 -19.09
CA GLN A 43 48.01 23.32 -19.55
C GLN A 43 46.65 23.78 -18.97
N ASN A 44 46.66 24.46 -17.81
CA ASN A 44 45.44 24.87 -17.12
C ASN A 44 45.04 26.34 -17.29
N ARG A 45 45.78 27.16 -18.06
CA ARG A 45 45.43 28.60 -18.25
C ARG A 45 45.63 29.07 -19.69
N LYS A 46 44.51 29.38 -20.37
CA LYS A 46 44.50 30.00 -21.73
C LYS A 46 44.51 31.54 -21.71
N THR A 47 44.38 32.16 -20.53
CA THR A 47 44.31 33.61 -20.36
C THR A 47 45.32 34.10 -19.32
N CYS A 48 45.84 35.33 -19.48
CA CYS A 48 46.75 35.92 -18.50
C CYS A 48 46.04 36.24 -17.19
N VAL A 49 46.80 36.36 -16.10
CA VAL A 49 46.24 36.64 -14.75
C VAL A 49 45.38 37.90 -14.75
N LYS A 50 45.82 38.99 -15.41
CA LYS A 50 45.02 40.22 -15.57
C LYS A 50 43.67 39.99 -16.26
N CYS A 51 43.65 39.21 -17.35
CA CYS A 51 42.41 38.88 -18.06
C CYS A 51 41.52 37.92 -17.24
N SER A 52 42.12 37.05 -16.42
CA SER A 52 41.41 36.14 -15.52
C SER A 52 40.77 36.86 -14.33
N THR A 53 41.48 37.81 -13.70
CA THR A 53 40.96 38.62 -12.59
C THR A 53 39.89 39.60 -13.06
N ASN A 54 39.98 40.12 -14.29
CA ASN A 54 38.91 40.94 -14.88
C ASN A 54 37.63 40.13 -15.14
N LYS A 55 37.70 38.80 -15.23
CA LYS A 55 36.53 37.91 -15.32
C LYS A 55 35.72 37.86 -14.01
N LYS A 56 36.36 38.12 -12.86
CA LYS A 56 35.73 38.13 -11.53
C LYS A 56 35.18 39.50 -11.10
N LYS A 57 35.45 40.57 -11.86
CA LYS A 57 34.82 41.90 -11.68
C LYS A 57 33.70 42.16 -12.70
N GLY A 58 33.17 41.10 -13.30
CA GLY A 58 32.28 41.12 -14.46
C GLY A 58 30.78 41.04 -14.18
N ASP A 59 30.32 41.19 -12.94
CA ASP A 59 28.92 41.49 -12.61
C ASP A 59 28.68 43.01 -12.53
N LEU A 60 29.37 43.77 -13.39
CA LEU A 60 28.97 45.11 -13.77
C LEU A 60 28.56 45.05 -15.25
N PRO A 61 27.43 45.67 -15.63
CA PRO A 61 26.85 45.50 -16.95
C PRO A 61 27.89 45.85 -18.01
N ILE A 62 28.07 44.91 -18.94
CA ILE A 62 28.76 45.16 -20.20
C ILE A 62 28.07 46.37 -20.84
N GLN A 63 28.70 47.55 -20.78
CA GLN A 63 28.37 48.67 -21.66
C GLN A 63 28.68 48.23 -23.08
N LYS A 64 27.71 47.56 -23.69
CA LYS A 64 27.72 47.01 -25.04
C LYS A 64 27.20 48.03 -26.04
N THR A 65 27.41 49.31 -25.77
CA THR A 65 27.06 50.39 -26.68
C THR A 65 28.27 51.31 -26.75
N CYS A 66 28.78 51.49 -27.97
CA CYS A 66 29.57 52.67 -28.26
C CYS A 66 28.72 53.88 -27.81
N PRO A 67 29.21 54.80 -26.96
CA PRO A 67 28.43 55.93 -26.46
C PRO A 67 27.85 56.83 -27.56
N ALA A 68 28.29 56.65 -28.81
CA ALA A 68 27.83 57.39 -29.98
C ALA A 68 26.34 57.23 -30.32
N ILE A 69 25.58 56.33 -29.68
CA ILE A 69 24.17 56.09 -30.06
C ILE A 69 23.15 56.53 -28.99
N ILE A 70 23.54 56.73 -27.72
CA ILE A 70 22.58 57.11 -26.66
C ILE A 70 22.79 58.55 -26.13
N GLY A 71 23.85 59.23 -26.54
CA GLY A 71 23.98 60.67 -26.30
C GLY A 71 24.98 61.21 -27.29
N GLY A 72 24.62 62.27 -28.02
CA GLY A 72 25.47 62.85 -29.04
C GLY A 72 26.92 62.94 -28.56
N LYS A 73 27.86 62.37 -29.33
CA LYS A 73 29.23 62.85 -29.23
C LYS A 73 29.23 64.22 -29.88
N VAL A 74 29.23 65.24 -29.03
CA VAL A 74 29.73 66.56 -29.39
C VAL A 74 31.12 66.33 -29.98
N ASP A 75 31.34 66.87 -31.18
CA ASP A 75 32.58 66.81 -31.97
C ASP A 75 32.86 65.49 -32.74
N GLY A 76 32.13 65.27 -33.83
CA GLY A 76 32.68 64.95 -35.17
C GLY A 76 33.72 63.82 -35.36
N LYS A 77 33.92 62.89 -34.42
CA LYS A 77 34.93 61.81 -34.55
C LYS A 77 34.33 60.48 -35.00
N ILE A 78 34.72 60.09 -36.21
CA ILE A 78 34.40 58.83 -36.91
C ILE A 78 34.97 57.62 -36.15
N CYS A 79 34.29 56.47 -36.24
CA CYS A 79 34.82 55.18 -35.76
C CYS A 79 36.23 54.92 -36.33
N GLY A 80 37.21 54.60 -35.46
CA GLY A 80 38.60 54.32 -35.86
C GLY A 80 38.84 53.09 -36.75
N LYS A 81 37.79 52.47 -37.31
CA LYS A 81 37.87 51.41 -38.31
C LYS A 81 37.18 51.88 -39.60
N LYS A 82 37.91 51.90 -40.72
CA LYS A 82 37.43 52.35 -42.04
C LYS A 82 36.10 51.67 -42.42
N GLY A 83 35.10 52.48 -42.79
CA GLY A 83 33.85 52.03 -43.39
C GLY A 83 34.07 51.37 -44.76
N ASN A 84 33.09 50.58 -45.21
CA ASN A 84 33.16 49.91 -46.51
C ASN A 84 32.78 50.89 -47.63
N LYS A 85 33.77 51.36 -48.40
CA LYS A 85 33.61 52.34 -49.48
C LYS A 85 32.64 51.90 -50.59
N LYS A 86 32.38 50.60 -50.75
CA LYS A 86 31.49 50.07 -51.82
C LYS A 86 30.02 50.49 -51.66
N TYR A 87 29.60 50.88 -50.45
CA TYR A 87 28.19 51.15 -50.13
C TYR A 87 27.95 52.52 -49.50
N GLY A 88 28.86 53.48 -49.68
CA GLY A 88 28.68 54.88 -49.25
C GLY A 88 28.49 55.12 -47.73
N ASN A 89 28.86 54.17 -46.86
CA ASN A 89 28.58 54.25 -45.43
C ASN A 89 29.78 54.72 -44.59
N GLU A 90 29.51 55.64 -43.64
CA GLU A 90 30.51 56.27 -42.75
C GLU A 90 30.94 55.40 -41.55
N TYR A 91 30.29 54.25 -41.32
CA TYR A 91 30.47 53.41 -40.14
C TYR A 91 31.05 52.01 -40.44
N CYS A 92 31.73 51.39 -39.46
CA CYS A 92 32.27 50.03 -39.57
C CYS A 92 31.17 48.95 -39.46
N GLY A 93 31.45 47.72 -39.91
CA GLY A 93 30.44 46.64 -39.99
C GLY A 93 29.72 46.25 -38.70
N LYS A 94 30.28 46.55 -37.51
CA LYS A 94 29.58 46.38 -36.22
C LYS A 94 28.62 47.54 -35.94
N HIS A 95 29.06 48.77 -36.12
CA HIS A 95 28.24 49.98 -35.92
C HIS A 95 27.13 50.14 -36.97
N LYS A 96 27.24 49.45 -38.11
CA LYS A 96 26.21 49.42 -39.16
C LYS A 96 24.89 48.80 -38.65
N GLN A 97 24.97 47.76 -37.82
CA GLN A 97 23.77 47.12 -37.23
C GLN A 97 23.20 47.98 -36.10
N ASP A 98 24.05 48.54 -35.25
CA ASP A 98 23.62 49.41 -34.14
C ASP A 98 22.94 50.69 -34.66
N TYR A 99 23.44 51.24 -35.79
CA TYR A 99 22.81 52.36 -36.48
C TYR A 99 21.40 51.99 -36.98
N ARG A 100 21.24 50.84 -37.66
CA ARG A 100 19.92 50.35 -38.12
C ARG A 100 18.96 50.18 -36.94
N GLN A 101 19.45 49.62 -35.83
CA GLN A 101 18.66 49.50 -34.59
C GLN A 101 18.24 50.86 -34.02
N SER A 102 19.12 51.86 -34.03
CA SER A 102 18.76 53.22 -33.61
C SER A 102 17.71 53.87 -34.51
N GLN A 103 17.77 53.60 -35.82
CA GLN A 103 16.81 54.12 -36.80
C GLN A 103 15.44 53.46 -36.63
N ASP A 104 15.41 52.14 -36.43
CA ASP A 104 14.16 51.42 -36.15
C ASP A 104 13.51 51.89 -34.83
N ILE A 105 14.31 52.13 -33.77
CA ILE A 105 13.82 52.72 -32.50
C ILE A 105 13.26 54.14 -32.73
N LYS A 106 13.97 54.99 -33.48
CA LYS A 106 13.50 56.35 -33.82
C LYS A 106 12.23 56.33 -34.66
N ALA A 107 12.06 55.32 -35.51
CA ALA A 107 10.86 55.10 -36.31
C ALA A 107 9.72 54.43 -35.51
N GLY A 108 9.86 54.25 -34.19
CA GLY A 108 8.83 53.68 -33.32
C GLY A 108 8.66 52.16 -33.45
N ARG A 109 9.59 51.46 -34.10
CA ARG A 109 9.56 50.00 -34.21
C ARG A 109 10.14 49.37 -32.94
N ILE A 110 9.31 48.67 -32.18
CA ILE A 110 9.71 47.98 -30.96
C ILE A 110 9.76 46.47 -31.23
N GLY A 111 10.96 45.89 -31.16
CA GLY A 111 11.20 44.49 -31.52
C GLY A 111 12.60 44.03 -31.14
N LYS A 112 12.94 42.80 -31.54
CA LYS A 112 14.23 42.16 -31.30
C LYS A 112 14.90 41.79 -32.63
N TYR A 113 16.20 41.57 -32.64
CA TYR A 113 16.91 41.09 -33.85
C TYR A 113 17.30 39.63 -33.70
N CYS A 114 17.39 38.93 -34.84
CA CYS A 114 17.84 37.55 -34.91
C CYS A 114 19.17 37.33 -34.14
N LYS A 115 19.20 36.31 -33.28
CA LYS A 115 20.39 35.98 -32.48
C LYS A 115 21.51 35.26 -33.25
N SER A 116 21.37 35.05 -34.56
CA SER A 116 22.43 34.46 -35.40
C SER A 116 23.78 35.14 -35.17
N ARG A 117 24.86 34.34 -35.20
CA ARG A 117 26.23 34.84 -35.02
C ARG A 117 26.74 35.59 -36.26
N THR A 118 26.13 35.33 -37.41
CA THR A 118 26.43 35.93 -38.72
C THR A 118 25.25 36.75 -39.23
N SER A 119 25.42 37.45 -40.36
CA SER A 119 24.33 38.12 -41.05
C SER A 119 23.24 37.13 -41.47
N CYS A 120 22.00 37.60 -41.48
CA CYS A 120 20.86 36.82 -41.91
C CYS A 120 20.83 36.69 -43.44
N PRO A 121 20.34 35.56 -43.98
CA PRO A 121 20.14 35.39 -45.42
C PRO A 121 19.12 36.42 -45.92
N GLY A 122 19.37 37.01 -47.09
CA GLY A 122 18.46 37.99 -47.70
C GLY A 122 18.49 39.39 -47.06
N GLU A 123 19.33 39.61 -46.06
CA GLU A 123 19.38 40.88 -45.31
C GLU A 123 20.67 41.67 -45.62
N ASP A 124 21.30 41.54 -46.78
CA ASP A 124 22.44 42.39 -47.24
C ASP A 124 23.51 42.71 -46.18
N GLY A 125 23.90 41.69 -45.41
CA GLY A 125 24.91 41.82 -44.35
C GLY A 125 24.39 42.30 -42.99
N TYR A 126 23.08 42.35 -42.80
CA TYR A 126 22.40 42.72 -41.56
C TYR A 126 21.73 41.52 -40.87
N LYS A 127 21.30 41.72 -39.63
CA LYS A 127 20.41 40.80 -38.92
C LYS A 127 18.95 41.19 -39.18
N ALA A 128 18.10 40.20 -39.43
CA ALA A 128 16.66 40.37 -39.57
C ALA A 128 16.04 40.89 -38.26
N TYR A 129 15.08 41.81 -38.42
CA TYR A 129 14.21 42.29 -37.35
C TYR A 129 13.10 41.27 -37.07
N LEU A 130 12.71 41.12 -35.81
CA LEU A 130 11.67 40.22 -35.31
C LEU A 130 10.76 41.03 -34.38
N GLU A 131 9.47 40.80 -34.44
CA GLU A 131 8.52 41.44 -33.53
C GLU A 131 8.72 40.91 -32.10
N LEU A 132 8.31 41.70 -31.11
CA LEU A 132 8.39 41.27 -29.70
C LEU A 132 7.55 40.02 -29.42
N SER A 133 6.41 39.90 -30.11
CA SER A 133 5.47 38.78 -30.09
C SER A 133 6.03 37.49 -30.72
N ASP A 134 7.13 37.57 -31.48
CA ASP A 134 7.70 36.38 -32.12
C ASP A 134 8.17 35.38 -31.06
N LYS A 135 7.61 34.17 -31.08
CA LYS A 135 8.02 33.08 -30.18
C LYS A 135 9.45 32.56 -30.40
N TYR A 136 10.12 32.99 -31.47
CA TYR A 136 11.45 32.50 -31.86
C TYR A 136 12.54 33.56 -31.71
N GLU A 137 13.75 33.12 -31.34
CA GLU A 137 14.92 34.00 -31.19
C GLU A 137 15.74 34.17 -32.49
N HIS A 138 15.46 33.36 -33.50
CA HIS A 138 16.13 33.37 -34.81
C HIS A 138 15.09 33.58 -35.90
N CYS A 139 15.43 34.36 -36.93
CA CYS A 139 14.54 34.60 -38.06
C CYS A 139 14.25 33.32 -38.85
N GLU A 140 13.16 33.32 -39.62
CA GLU A 140 12.75 32.17 -40.41
C GLU A 140 13.85 31.67 -41.34
N GLY A 141 14.57 32.56 -42.04
CA GLY A 141 15.69 32.16 -42.90
C GLY A 141 16.85 31.50 -42.15
N CYS A 142 17.18 31.95 -40.95
CA CYS A 142 18.22 31.31 -40.11
C CYS A 142 17.73 29.98 -39.52
N ARG A 143 16.44 29.87 -39.19
CA ARG A 143 15.84 28.62 -38.71
C ARG A 143 15.78 27.57 -39.82
N LYS A 144 15.35 27.96 -41.02
CA LYS A 144 15.38 27.13 -42.23
C LYS A 144 16.80 26.66 -42.54
N LEU A 145 17.79 27.55 -42.58
CA LEU A 145 19.19 27.12 -42.79
C LEU A 145 19.71 26.12 -41.75
N ARG A 146 19.37 26.31 -40.47
CA ARG A 146 19.76 25.36 -39.41
C ARG A 146 19.03 24.03 -39.60
N GLN A 147 17.74 24.08 -39.90
CA GLN A 147 16.90 22.92 -40.13
C GLN A 147 17.32 22.17 -41.40
N ASP A 148 17.68 22.86 -42.48
CA ASP A 148 18.19 22.31 -43.74
C ASP A 148 19.58 21.68 -43.53
N TYR A 149 20.42 22.27 -42.67
CA TYR A 149 21.72 21.70 -42.29
C TYR A 149 21.57 20.43 -41.42
N GLU A 150 20.70 20.47 -40.41
CA GLU A 150 20.44 19.35 -39.49
C GLU A 150 19.67 18.22 -40.19
N ASN A 151 18.67 18.54 -41.01
CA ASN A 151 17.88 17.59 -41.78
C ASN A 151 18.64 17.07 -43.00
N GLY A 152 19.44 17.89 -43.68
CA GLY A 152 20.22 17.46 -44.84
C GLY A 152 21.17 16.34 -44.45
N THR A 153 22.00 16.55 -43.43
CA THR A 153 22.99 15.55 -43.00
C THR A 153 22.34 14.29 -42.43
N THR A 154 21.31 14.42 -41.59
CA THR A 154 20.64 13.28 -40.95
C THR A 154 19.81 12.47 -41.96
N THR A 155 19.04 13.14 -42.80
CA THR A 155 18.19 12.49 -43.82
C THR A 155 19.04 11.85 -44.92
N GLU A 156 20.15 12.47 -45.33
CA GLU A 156 21.11 11.87 -46.26
C GLU A 156 21.80 10.64 -45.66
N CYS A 157 22.19 10.67 -44.39
CA CYS A 157 22.78 9.50 -43.72
C CYS A 157 21.77 8.35 -43.61
N ILE A 158 20.52 8.64 -43.24
CA ILE A 158 19.45 7.63 -43.15
C ILE A 158 19.16 7.04 -44.54
N LYS A 159 19.01 7.88 -45.57
CA LYS A 159 18.79 7.44 -46.96
C LYS A 159 19.97 6.62 -47.50
N TYR A 160 21.20 7.03 -47.18
CA TYR A 160 22.40 6.29 -47.55
C TYR A 160 22.41 4.91 -46.88
N ASN A 161 22.25 4.85 -45.55
CA ASN A 161 22.26 3.61 -44.77
C ASN A 161 21.12 2.65 -45.14
N ALA A 162 19.98 3.17 -45.60
CA ALA A 162 18.87 2.36 -46.09
C ALA A 162 19.13 1.75 -47.48
N ASN A 163 19.99 2.37 -48.29
CA ASN A 163 20.23 1.99 -49.69
C ASN A 163 21.58 1.29 -49.95
N THR A 164 22.54 1.36 -49.01
CA THR A 164 23.83 0.68 -49.12
C THR A 164 23.74 -0.80 -48.73
N LYS A 165 24.04 -1.69 -49.68
CA LYS A 165 24.17 -3.16 -49.45
C LYS A 165 25.57 -3.60 -48.99
N ASN A 166 26.54 -2.68 -48.94
CA ASN A 166 27.90 -2.95 -48.49
C ASN A 166 28.07 -2.69 -46.98
N ASP A 167 29.18 -3.17 -46.41
CA ASP A 167 29.59 -3.01 -45.02
C ASP A 167 29.90 -1.56 -44.59
N ASP A 168 29.39 -0.53 -45.28
CA ASP A 168 29.65 0.88 -45.00
C ASP A 168 28.37 1.62 -44.62
N ARG A 169 28.41 2.41 -43.53
CA ARG A 169 27.31 3.22 -43.00
C ARG A 169 27.77 4.61 -42.59
N LYS A 170 26.91 5.60 -42.74
CA LYS A 170 27.13 6.98 -42.29
C LYS A 170 26.58 7.23 -40.90
N CYS A 171 27.35 7.96 -40.10
CA CYS A 171 26.90 8.49 -38.81
C CYS A 171 26.47 9.95 -38.93
N TYR A 172 25.22 10.26 -38.53
CA TYR A 172 24.68 11.62 -38.65
C TYR A 172 25.26 12.64 -37.64
N GLU A 173 25.84 12.17 -36.52
CA GLU A 173 26.54 13.04 -35.55
C GLU A 173 28.00 13.31 -35.94
N CYS A 174 28.55 12.58 -36.91
CA CYS A 174 29.89 12.85 -37.44
C CYS A 174 29.87 14.02 -38.43
N PRO A 175 30.92 14.86 -38.49
CA PRO A 175 31.02 15.92 -39.46
C PRO A 175 30.80 15.43 -40.90
N LYS A 176 29.87 16.05 -41.63
CA LYS A 176 29.48 15.71 -43.01
C LYS A 176 28.99 14.25 -43.22
N GLY A 177 28.49 13.58 -42.19
CA GLY A 177 27.99 12.21 -42.34
C GLY A 177 29.12 11.24 -42.71
N THR A 178 30.19 11.22 -41.92
CA THR A 178 31.37 10.37 -42.17
C THR A 178 30.96 8.91 -42.31
N ILE A 179 31.53 8.23 -43.32
CA ILE A 179 31.31 6.80 -43.59
C ILE A 179 32.21 5.98 -42.65
N HIS A 180 31.62 4.98 -42.02
CA HIS A 180 32.26 4.00 -41.17
C HIS A 180 31.93 2.61 -41.68
N CYS A 181 32.83 1.65 -41.52
CA CYS A 181 32.45 0.25 -41.70
C CYS A 181 31.40 -0.16 -40.65
N VAL A 182 30.62 -1.22 -40.92
CA VAL A 182 29.58 -1.76 -40.03
C VAL A 182 30.16 -2.14 -38.67
N SER A 183 31.40 -2.66 -38.62
CA SER A 183 32.11 -2.94 -37.37
C SER A 183 32.49 -1.68 -36.58
N GLY A 184 32.51 -0.52 -37.23
CA GLY A 184 32.71 0.80 -36.61
C GLY A 184 31.43 1.49 -36.15
N MET A 185 30.26 0.84 -36.31
CA MET A 185 28.96 1.35 -35.87
C MET A 185 28.61 0.83 -34.47
N GLY A 186 27.76 1.57 -33.76
CA GLY A 186 27.17 1.08 -32.50
C GLY A 186 26.20 -0.07 -32.77
N VAL A 187 26.03 -0.98 -31.82
CA VAL A 187 25.07 -2.09 -31.90
C VAL A 187 24.21 -2.07 -30.64
N ASP A 188 22.89 -2.20 -30.80
CA ASP A 188 21.96 -2.25 -29.68
C ASP A 188 21.92 -3.63 -28.99
N VAL A 189 21.15 -3.74 -27.90
CA VAL A 189 21.02 -4.97 -27.10
C VAL A 189 20.35 -6.13 -27.86
N HIS A 190 19.67 -5.83 -28.97
CA HIS A 190 18.99 -6.82 -29.82
C HIS A 190 19.84 -7.19 -31.06
N GLY A 191 21.08 -6.67 -31.16
CA GLY A 191 21.99 -6.95 -32.26
C GLY A 191 21.79 -6.06 -33.49
N ASN A 192 20.93 -5.03 -33.43
CA ASN A 192 20.72 -4.12 -34.56
C ASN A 192 21.82 -3.06 -34.63
N VAL A 193 22.32 -2.83 -35.84
CA VAL A 193 23.35 -1.82 -36.11
C VAL A 193 22.74 -0.43 -36.09
N SER A 194 23.24 0.42 -35.20
CA SER A 194 22.84 1.81 -35.02
C SER A 194 23.18 2.69 -36.23
N ASN A 195 22.50 3.83 -36.33
CA ASN A 195 22.87 4.93 -37.25
C ASN A 195 23.97 5.85 -36.66
N LEU A 196 24.50 5.52 -35.48
CA LEU A 196 25.61 6.20 -34.85
C LEU A 196 26.87 5.34 -34.95
N CYS A 197 28.02 5.98 -35.18
CA CYS A 197 29.29 5.29 -35.04
C CYS A 197 29.49 4.88 -33.58
N LYS A 198 30.33 3.87 -33.34
CA LYS A 198 30.56 3.29 -32.01
C LYS A 198 30.83 4.37 -30.95
N ARG A 199 31.67 5.37 -31.27
CA ARG A 199 31.97 6.50 -30.38
C ARG A 199 30.74 7.34 -30.00
N HIS A 200 29.91 7.73 -30.97
CA HIS A 200 28.72 8.55 -30.69
C HIS A 200 27.62 7.75 -30.00
N PHE A 201 27.49 6.47 -30.35
CA PHE A 201 26.57 5.55 -29.68
C PHE A 201 26.92 5.38 -28.19
N GLU A 202 28.20 5.10 -27.88
CA GLU A 202 28.71 5.01 -26.51
C GLU A 202 28.56 6.33 -25.74
N GLN A 203 28.84 7.47 -26.39
CA GLN A 203 28.62 8.78 -25.78
C GLN A 203 27.15 9.00 -25.37
N ARG A 204 26.21 8.64 -26.24
CA ARG A 204 24.77 8.77 -25.96
C ARG A 204 24.33 7.86 -24.82
N GLN A 205 24.78 6.61 -24.80
CA GLN A 205 24.50 5.69 -23.70
C GLN A 205 25.06 6.20 -22.36
N ASN A 206 26.26 6.80 -22.37
CA ASN A 206 26.83 7.39 -21.16
C ASN A 206 26.00 8.60 -20.67
N PHE A 207 25.52 9.45 -21.58
CA PHE A 207 24.62 10.56 -21.23
C PHE A 207 23.28 10.09 -20.64
N GLU A 208 22.70 9.02 -21.17
CA GLU A 208 21.45 8.44 -20.66
C GLU A 208 21.65 7.84 -19.25
N LYS A 209 22.73 7.08 -19.06
CA LYS A 209 23.12 6.56 -17.72
C LYS A 209 23.37 7.67 -16.71
N ASP A 210 24.04 8.75 -17.14
CA ASP A 210 24.26 9.92 -16.28
C ASP A 210 22.93 10.60 -15.90
N ARG A 211 21.99 10.71 -16.84
CA ARG A 211 20.65 11.28 -16.59
C ARG A 211 19.84 10.42 -15.61
N GLU A 212 19.84 9.11 -15.76
CA GLU A 212 19.16 8.18 -14.84
C GLU A 212 19.75 8.27 -13.44
N ARG A 213 21.08 8.27 -13.33
CA ARG A 213 21.78 8.46 -12.05
C ARG A 213 21.41 9.79 -11.39
N ASP A 214 21.31 10.87 -12.16
CA ASP A 214 20.91 12.19 -11.66
C ASP A 214 19.42 12.27 -11.28
N LEU A 215 18.56 11.47 -11.90
CA LEU A 215 17.16 11.31 -11.48
C LEU A 215 17.05 10.51 -10.18
N SER A 216 17.76 9.37 -10.09
CA SER A 216 17.82 8.56 -8.87
C SER A 216 18.31 9.39 -7.69
N LYS A 217 19.44 10.09 -7.84
CA LYS A 217 19.97 10.96 -6.78
C LYS A 217 18.97 12.02 -6.31
N ARG A 218 18.19 12.60 -7.22
CA ARG A 218 17.16 13.58 -6.86
C ARG A 218 15.99 12.94 -6.13
N HIS A 219 15.60 11.74 -6.54
CA HIS A 219 14.57 10.96 -5.85
C HIS A 219 15.03 10.56 -4.44
N ASP A 220 16.28 10.09 -4.30
CA ASP A 220 16.88 9.72 -3.02
C ASP A 220 16.97 10.93 -2.08
N GLN A 221 17.42 12.09 -2.61
CA GLN A 221 17.45 13.36 -1.89
C GLN A 221 16.04 13.80 -1.44
N GLN A 222 15.02 13.59 -2.27
CA GLN A 222 13.64 13.89 -1.93
C GLN A 222 13.13 12.97 -0.81
N GLN A 223 13.41 11.66 -0.88
CA GLN A 223 13.04 10.72 0.18
C GLN A 223 13.75 11.05 1.49
N GLU A 224 15.04 11.38 1.45
CA GLU A 224 15.81 11.77 2.63
C GLU A 224 15.29 13.10 3.21
N TYR A 225 14.84 14.04 2.38
CA TYR A 225 14.16 15.26 2.83
C TYR A 225 12.80 14.95 3.50
N GLU A 226 12.01 14.05 2.93
CA GLU A 226 10.69 13.71 3.47
C GLU A 226 10.75 12.98 4.82
N LYS A 227 11.84 12.25 5.07
CA LYS A 227 12.10 11.55 6.35
C LYS A 227 12.55 12.45 7.49
N ARG A 228 12.83 13.73 7.22
CA ARG A 228 13.29 14.65 8.26
C ARG A 228 12.18 14.93 9.27
N PRO A 229 12.44 14.90 10.59
CA PRO A 229 11.42 15.12 11.61
C PRO A 229 10.64 16.41 11.42
N GLU A 230 11.31 17.52 11.08
CA GLU A 230 10.64 18.82 10.88
C GLU A 230 9.67 18.83 9.68
N VAL A 231 9.93 17.98 8.68
CA VAL A 231 9.08 17.85 7.49
C VAL A 231 7.86 16.99 7.81
N ILE A 232 8.06 15.90 8.55
CA ILE A 232 7.00 15.01 9.02
C ILE A 232 6.04 15.78 9.92
N GLU A 233 6.58 16.51 10.92
CA GLU A 233 5.80 17.31 11.86
C GLU A 233 4.99 18.38 11.13
N ARG A 234 5.61 19.16 10.23
CA ARG A 234 4.91 20.18 9.43
C ARG A 234 3.78 19.59 8.58
N ARG A 235 3.97 18.40 7.99
CA ARG A 235 2.90 17.71 7.24
C ARG A 235 1.80 17.23 8.19
N GLY A 236 2.15 16.76 9.38
CA GLY A 236 1.22 16.45 10.47
C GLY A 236 0.36 17.66 10.83
N GLN A 237 0.98 18.79 11.13
CA GLN A 237 0.28 20.03 11.44
C GLN A 237 -0.63 20.48 10.29
N TYR A 238 -0.17 20.40 9.04
CA TYR A 238 -1.02 20.72 7.89
C TYR A 238 -2.29 19.86 7.83
N ARG A 239 -2.20 18.57 8.14
CA ARG A 239 -3.37 17.66 8.18
C ARG A 239 -4.34 18.05 9.30
N ILE A 240 -3.83 18.40 10.48
CA ILE A 240 -4.64 18.89 11.60
C ILE A 240 -5.33 20.22 11.25
N ASP A 241 -4.61 21.13 10.60
CA ASP A 241 -5.13 22.45 10.23
C ASP A 241 -6.10 22.39 9.03
N ASN A 242 -5.95 21.38 8.15
CA ASN A 242 -6.71 21.22 6.92
C ASN A 242 -7.25 19.78 6.72
N PRO A 243 -8.06 19.25 7.66
CA PRO A 243 -8.46 17.85 7.67
C PRO A 243 -9.21 17.45 6.41
N GLU A 244 -10.08 18.31 5.89
CA GLU A 244 -10.86 18.02 4.67
C GLU A 244 -10.00 17.98 3.42
N LYS A 245 -9.01 18.88 3.28
CA LYS A 245 -8.10 18.85 2.12
C LYS A 245 -7.23 17.61 2.15
N ALA A 246 -6.77 17.20 3.33
CA ALA A 246 -6.04 15.96 3.53
C ALA A 246 -6.90 14.74 3.18
N ALA A 247 -8.15 14.70 3.63
CA ALA A 247 -9.11 13.64 3.31
C ALA A 247 -9.39 13.55 1.80
N ILE A 248 -9.66 14.68 1.14
CA ILE A 248 -9.87 14.75 -0.32
C ILE A 248 -8.64 14.26 -1.08
N GLY A 249 -7.44 14.67 -0.67
CA GLY A 249 -6.18 14.21 -1.25
C GLY A 249 -6.01 12.69 -1.13
N SER A 250 -6.31 12.16 0.06
CA SER A 250 -6.23 10.73 0.36
C SER A 250 -7.26 9.91 -0.44
N ILE A 251 -8.49 10.38 -0.58
CA ILE A 251 -9.51 9.74 -1.42
C ILE A 251 -9.05 9.66 -2.86
N LYS A 252 -8.60 10.77 -3.45
CA LYS A 252 -8.11 10.80 -4.84
C LYS A 252 -6.93 9.86 -5.06
N HIS A 253 -5.97 9.87 -4.13
CA HIS A 253 -4.80 9.00 -4.19
C HIS A 253 -5.18 7.51 -4.11
N ARG A 254 -6.05 7.15 -3.15
CA ARG A 254 -6.53 5.78 -3.00
C ARG A 254 -7.29 5.32 -4.24
N SER A 255 -8.28 6.09 -4.71
CA SER A 255 -9.06 5.73 -5.90
C SER A 255 -8.18 5.54 -7.12
N LYS A 256 -7.19 6.42 -7.33
CA LYS A 256 -6.22 6.26 -8.43
C LYS A 256 -5.46 4.94 -8.34
N LYS A 257 -4.93 4.58 -7.17
CA LYS A 257 -4.20 3.31 -6.98
C LYS A 257 -5.07 2.08 -7.25
N TYR A 258 -6.31 2.09 -6.78
CA TYR A 258 -7.25 0.97 -7.01
C TYR A 258 -7.63 0.83 -8.49
N ILE A 259 -7.78 1.95 -9.22
CA ILE A 259 -8.05 1.95 -10.66
C ILE A 259 -6.82 1.44 -11.45
N GLU A 260 -5.61 1.84 -11.04
CA GLU A 260 -4.36 1.44 -11.70
C GLU A 260 -3.98 -0.02 -11.44
N ASP A 261 -4.14 -0.50 -10.20
CA ASP A 261 -3.71 -1.84 -9.77
C ASP A 261 -4.54 -2.32 -8.56
N TYR A 262 -5.75 -2.82 -8.84
CA TYR A 262 -6.65 -3.37 -7.82
C TYR A 262 -6.01 -4.54 -7.05
N GLU A 263 -5.49 -5.53 -7.77
CA GLU A 263 -4.94 -6.76 -7.16
C GLU A 263 -3.71 -6.47 -6.30
N GLY A 264 -2.78 -5.64 -6.79
CA GLY A 264 -1.60 -5.27 -6.01
C GLY A 264 -1.94 -4.38 -4.81
N GLN A 265 -2.96 -3.51 -4.89
CA GLN A 265 -3.41 -2.73 -3.75
C GLN A 265 -4.13 -3.60 -2.71
N LYS A 266 -4.97 -4.55 -3.16
CA LYS A 266 -5.62 -5.54 -2.30
C LYS A 266 -4.58 -6.38 -1.56
N ALA A 267 -3.60 -6.92 -2.26
CA ALA A 267 -2.53 -7.73 -1.66
C ALA A 267 -1.73 -6.95 -0.60
N LYS A 268 -1.40 -5.67 -0.85
CA LYS A 268 -0.72 -4.79 0.12
C LYS A 268 -1.57 -4.55 1.37
N ASN A 269 -2.86 -4.28 1.20
CA ASN A 269 -3.76 -4.06 2.32
C ASN A 269 -3.92 -5.35 3.15
N THR A 270 -4.09 -6.49 2.49
CA THR A 270 -4.14 -7.79 3.17
C THR A 270 -2.87 -8.04 3.98
N ALA A 271 -1.68 -7.88 3.39
CA ALA A 271 -0.41 -8.07 4.10
C ALA A 271 -0.26 -7.13 5.31
N THR A 272 -0.68 -5.87 5.14
CA THR A 272 -0.63 -4.86 6.22
C THR A 272 -1.61 -5.23 7.35
N HIS A 273 -2.82 -5.65 7.00
CA HIS A 273 -3.82 -6.10 7.94
C HIS A 273 -3.37 -7.36 8.69
N THR A 274 -2.83 -8.37 8.00
CA THR A 274 -2.28 -9.57 8.63
C THR A 274 -1.20 -9.22 9.64
N ALA A 275 -0.25 -8.35 9.27
CA ALA A 275 0.80 -7.90 10.19
C ALA A 275 0.25 -7.12 11.39
N TRP A 276 -0.86 -6.37 11.20
CA TRP A 276 -1.53 -5.69 12.29
C TRP A 276 -2.27 -6.67 13.22
N VAL A 277 -3.01 -7.64 12.66
CA VAL A 277 -3.70 -8.71 13.42
C VAL A 277 -2.72 -9.51 14.25
N ASP A 278 -1.58 -9.90 13.68
CA ASP A 278 -0.55 -10.65 14.41
C ASP A 278 0.00 -9.90 15.61
N LYS A 279 0.10 -8.56 15.51
CA LYS A 279 0.53 -7.69 16.62
C LYS A 279 -0.59 -7.32 17.59
N ASN A 280 -1.86 -7.48 17.20
CA ASN A 280 -3.04 -7.02 17.94
C ASN A 280 -4.09 -8.12 18.10
N ARG A 281 -3.66 -9.37 18.34
CA ARG A 281 -4.56 -10.54 18.42
C ARG A 281 -5.67 -10.38 19.45
N ASP A 282 -5.34 -9.84 20.63
CA ASP A 282 -6.31 -9.66 21.71
C ASP A 282 -7.40 -8.65 21.32
N LYS A 283 -7.01 -7.52 20.73
CA LYS A 283 -7.98 -6.51 20.24
C LYS A 283 -8.90 -7.06 19.15
N VAL A 284 -8.33 -7.86 18.24
CA VAL A 284 -9.10 -8.55 17.20
C VAL A 284 -10.11 -9.50 17.82
N TYR A 285 -9.67 -10.30 18.79
CA TYR A 285 -10.53 -11.25 19.49
C TYR A 285 -11.67 -10.55 20.22
N GLU A 286 -11.38 -9.45 20.93
CA GLU A 286 -12.38 -8.63 21.61
C GLU A 286 -13.40 -8.03 20.65
N TYR A 287 -12.95 -7.46 19.53
CA TYR A 287 -13.83 -6.92 18.49
C TYR A 287 -14.74 -8.00 17.90
N GLN A 288 -14.19 -9.17 17.57
CA GLN A 288 -14.98 -10.30 17.06
C GLN A 288 -16.00 -10.77 18.11
N LEU A 289 -15.62 -10.82 19.38
CA LEU A 289 -16.51 -11.19 20.47
C LEU A 289 -17.66 -10.18 20.61
N GLN A 290 -17.38 -8.88 20.48
CA GLN A 290 -18.39 -7.82 20.48
C GLN A 290 -19.34 -7.97 19.29
N ARG A 291 -18.83 -8.17 18.06
CA ARG A 291 -19.67 -8.42 16.88
C ARG A 291 -20.55 -9.65 17.04
N ARG A 292 -20.03 -10.76 17.58
CA ARG A 292 -20.80 -12.00 17.83
C ARG A 292 -21.89 -11.83 18.89
N ARG A 293 -21.82 -10.79 19.74
CA ARG A 293 -22.89 -10.44 20.69
C ARG A 293 -24.03 -9.64 20.05
N THR A 294 -23.80 -9.01 18.91
CA THR A 294 -24.84 -8.32 18.14
C THR A 294 -25.67 -9.34 17.35
N VAL A 295 -26.96 -9.02 17.15
CA VAL A 295 -27.86 -9.86 16.36
C VAL A 295 -27.40 -9.90 14.90
N GLU A 296 -27.07 -8.74 14.34
CA GLU A 296 -26.59 -8.57 12.96
C GLU A 296 -25.31 -9.38 12.71
N GLY A 297 -24.26 -9.17 13.50
CA GLY A 297 -22.99 -9.88 13.32
C GLY A 297 -23.11 -11.40 13.51
N SER A 298 -23.99 -11.85 14.42
CA SER A 298 -24.28 -13.29 14.58
C SER A 298 -25.05 -13.85 13.38
N TYR A 299 -26.06 -13.14 12.89
CA TYR A 299 -26.86 -13.53 11.73
C TYR A 299 -26.00 -13.68 10.47
N GLU A 300 -25.18 -12.68 10.16
CA GLU A 300 -24.25 -12.69 9.03
C GLU A 300 -23.30 -13.90 9.08
N MET A 301 -22.71 -14.16 10.26
CA MET A 301 -21.84 -15.31 10.47
C MET A 301 -22.55 -16.63 10.18
N TYR A 302 -23.82 -16.79 10.59
CA TYR A 302 -24.60 -18.00 10.32
C TYR A 302 -24.94 -18.15 8.83
N VAL A 303 -25.30 -17.06 8.15
CA VAL A 303 -25.59 -17.05 6.70
C VAL A 303 -24.33 -17.44 5.92
N GLU A 304 -23.18 -16.83 6.24
CA GLU A 304 -21.90 -17.13 5.58
C GLU A 304 -21.49 -18.59 5.83
N ARG A 305 -21.56 -19.05 7.09
CA ARG A 305 -21.21 -20.42 7.46
C ARG A 305 -22.11 -21.44 6.75
N ALA A 306 -23.41 -21.18 6.66
CA ALA A 306 -24.36 -22.03 5.94
C ALA A 306 -24.01 -22.11 4.45
N SER A 307 -23.76 -20.96 3.82
CA SER A 307 -23.38 -20.85 2.41
C SER A 307 -22.08 -21.61 2.10
N ARG A 308 -21.01 -21.38 2.87
CA ARG A 308 -19.71 -22.08 2.76
C ARG A 308 -19.86 -23.60 2.95
N SER A 309 -20.75 -23.99 3.85
CA SER A 309 -20.99 -25.40 4.19
C SER A 309 -22.00 -26.08 3.27
N GLY A 310 -22.61 -25.37 2.31
CA GLY A 310 -23.61 -25.94 1.39
C GLY A 310 -24.95 -26.30 2.05
N TYR A 311 -25.35 -25.54 3.08
CA TYR A 311 -26.66 -25.64 3.72
C TYR A 311 -27.54 -24.47 3.32
N ASP A 312 -28.82 -24.76 3.10
CA ASP A 312 -29.83 -23.71 2.93
C ASP A 312 -30.00 -22.92 4.23
N PHE A 313 -30.27 -21.62 4.08
CA PHE A 313 -30.57 -20.71 5.18
C PHE A 313 -31.85 -19.94 4.86
N ASP A 314 -32.98 -20.44 5.36
CA ASP A 314 -34.32 -19.90 5.18
C ASP A 314 -34.88 -19.43 6.54
N VAL A 315 -34.24 -18.38 7.05
CA VAL A 315 -34.60 -17.69 8.29
C VAL A 315 -34.31 -16.21 8.08
N ASP A 316 -35.33 -15.36 8.17
CA ASP A 316 -35.14 -13.91 8.19
C ASP A 316 -34.54 -13.45 9.52
N GLU A 317 -33.85 -12.31 9.49
CA GLU A 317 -33.15 -11.73 10.65
C GLU A 317 -34.07 -11.51 11.87
N ILE A 318 -35.31 -11.07 11.65
CA ILE A 318 -36.30 -10.86 12.73
C ILE A 318 -36.65 -12.19 13.41
N SER A 319 -36.84 -13.25 12.64
CA SER A 319 -37.09 -14.60 13.16
C SER A 319 -35.86 -15.16 13.84
N PHE A 320 -34.67 -14.90 13.31
CA PHE A 320 -33.40 -15.27 13.91
C PHE A 320 -33.23 -14.63 15.30
N GLU A 321 -33.45 -13.31 15.42
CA GLU A 321 -33.37 -12.58 16.68
C GLU A 321 -34.26 -13.21 17.76
N LYS A 322 -35.50 -13.52 17.41
CA LYS A 322 -36.46 -14.16 18.32
C LYS A 322 -35.98 -15.51 18.84
N ILE A 323 -35.25 -16.27 18.02
CA ILE A 323 -34.71 -17.57 18.39
C ILE A 323 -33.48 -17.40 19.29
N VAL A 324 -32.50 -16.59 18.89
CA VAL A 324 -31.24 -16.46 19.64
C VAL A 324 -31.40 -15.78 21.00
N ARG A 325 -32.53 -15.10 21.26
CA ARG A 325 -32.86 -14.55 22.59
C ARG A 325 -33.57 -15.54 23.53
N GLN A 326 -33.91 -16.75 23.05
CA GLN A 326 -34.56 -17.76 23.88
C GLN A 326 -33.55 -18.59 24.68
N PRO A 327 -33.96 -19.18 25.82
CA PRO A 327 -33.14 -20.12 26.56
C PRO A 327 -32.80 -21.34 25.71
N CYS A 328 -31.64 -21.95 25.97
CA CYS A 328 -31.21 -23.17 25.31
C CYS A 328 -32.31 -24.25 25.39
N HIS A 329 -32.67 -24.83 24.25
CA HIS A 329 -33.69 -25.86 24.16
C HIS A 329 -33.38 -27.09 25.05
N TYR A 330 -32.09 -27.46 25.13
CA TYR A 330 -31.65 -28.66 25.83
C TYR A 330 -31.49 -28.49 27.34
N CYS A 331 -30.74 -27.49 27.79
CA CYS A 331 -30.48 -27.30 29.22
C CYS A 331 -31.26 -26.15 29.86
N GLY A 332 -31.93 -25.32 29.07
CA GLY A 332 -32.71 -24.17 29.57
C GLY A 332 -31.88 -22.97 30.00
N CYS A 333 -30.54 -23.00 29.88
CA CYS A 333 -29.72 -21.85 30.26
C CYS A 333 -29.94 -20.67 29.30
N LEU A 334 -29.94 -19.46 29.87
CA LEU A 334 -29.94 -18.20 29.15
C LEU A 334 -28.83 -17.34 29.77
N GLU A 335 -27.86 -16.94 28.97
CA GLU A 335 -26.78 -16.07 29.42
C GLU A 335 -27.24 -14.61 29.26
N GLU A 336 -27.30 -13.84 30.35
CA GLU A 336 -27.90 -12.48 30.36
C GLU A 336 -27.25 -11.51 29.35
N ASN A 337 -25.97 -11.72 29.01
CA ASN A 337 -25.19 -10.86 28.11
C ASN A 337 -24.74 -11.56 26.82
N ARG A 338 -25.39 -12.66 26.44
CA ARG A 338 -25.01 -13.40 25.24
C ARG A 338 -26.23 -13.98 24.52
N LEU A 339 -26.22 -13.83 23.20
CA LEU A 339 -27.18 -14.51 22.33
C LEU A 339 -26.90 -16.02 22.34
N SER A 340 -27.96 -16.82 22.46
CA SER A 340 -27.89 -18.26 22.23
C SER A 340 -27.46 -18.53 20.79
N GLY A 341 -26.69 -19.59 20.59
CA GLY A 341 -26.48 -20.13 19.24
C GLY A 341 -27.74 -20.82 18.72
N ILE A 342 -27.64 -21.34 17.51
CA ILE A 342 -28.65 -22.16 16.87
C ILE A 342 -28.10 -23.58 16.67
N ASP A 343 -28.85 -24.59 17.12
CA ASP A 343 -28.64 -25.99 16.79
C ASP A 343 -29.67 -26.46 15.76
N ARG A 344 -29.26 -27.40 14.91
CA ARG A 344 -30.16 -28.07 13.96
C ARG A 344 -30.66 -29.37 14.55
N ILE A 345 -31.97 -29.49 14.72
CA ILE A 345 -32.63 -30.69 15.25
C ILE A 345 -32.22 -31.91 14.42
N ASN A 346 -32.33 -31.78 13.09
CA ASN A 346 -31.79 -32.73 12.13
C ASN A 346 -30.60 -32.10 11.38
N ASN A 347 -29.40 -32.60 11.65
CA ASN A 347 -28.15 -32.15 11.04
C ASN A 347 -28.09 -32.37 9.51
N SER A 348 -28.99 -33.18 8.96
CA SER A 348 -29.12 -33.40 7.52
C SER A 348 -29.87 -32.27 6.80
N ILE A 349 -30.67 -31.48 7.52
CA ILE A 349 -31.45 -30.38 6.95
C ILE A 349 -30.75 -29.05 7.25
N GLY A 350 -30.88 -28.05 6.37
CA GLY A 350 -30.34 -26.71 6.56
C GLY A 350 -31.02 -25.92 7.69
N TYR A 351 -30.77 -24.61 7.74
CA TYR A 351 -31.37 -23.70 8.69
C TYR A 351 -32.75 -23.28 8.17
N VAL A 352 -33.78 -24.02 8.56
CA VAL A 352 -35.18 -23.69 8.30
C VAL A 352 -35.89 -23.57 9.65
N LYS A 353 -36.88 -22.67 9.79
CA LYS A 353 -37.53 -22.37 11.09
C LYS A 353 -37.99 -23.59 11.89
N LYS A 354 -38.41 -24.67 11.22
CA LYS A 354 -38.88 -25.92 11.86
C LYS A 354 -37.76 -26.88 12.27
N ASN A 355 -36.54 -26.69 11.77
CA ASN A 355 -35.38 -27.56 12.00
C ASN A 355 -34.36 -26.93 12.96
N ILE A 356 -34.61 -25.74 13.47
CA ILE A 356 -33.66 -25.00 14.30
C ILE A 356 -34.22 -24.73 15.69
N VAL A 357 -33.35 -24.74 16.69
CA VAL A 357 -33.68 -24.42 18.08
C VAL A 357 -32.58 -23.58 18.71
N PRO A 358 -32.89 -22.72 19.70
CA PRO A 358 -31.87 -22.04 20.49
C PRO A 358 -31.02 -23.06 21.23
N CYS A 359 -29.69 -22.88 21.22
CA CYS A 359 -28.77 -23.80 21.84
C CYS A 359 -27.52 -23.08 22.35
N CYS A 360 -27.13 -23.34 23.60
CA CYS A 360 -25.85 -22.87 24.11
C CYS A 360 -24.69 -23.64 23.47
N THR A 361 -23.50 -23.03 23.46
CA THR A 361 -22.30 -23.61 22.82
C THR A 361 -22.01 -25.02 23.32
N MET A 362 -22.07 -25.24 24.64
CA MET A 362 -21.77 -26.54 25.24
C MET A 362 -22.73 -27.63 24.78
N CYS A 363 -24.05 -27.39 24.82
CA CYS A 363 -25.03 -28.38 24.35
C CYS A 363 -24.87 -28.67 22.85
N ASN A 364 -24.60 -27.64 22.03
CA ASN A 364 -24.39 -27.81 20.60
C ASN A 364 -23.16 -28.68 20.31
N MET A 365 -22.06 -28.45 21.04
CA MET A 365 -20.83 -29.26 20.92
C MET A 365 -21.02 -30.69 21.43
N MET A 366 -21.70 -30.88 22.57
CA MET A 366 -21.98 -32.22 23.10
C MET A 366 -22.90 -33.03 22.17
N LYS A 367 -23.94 -32.39 21.60
CA LYS A 367 -24.84 -33.05 20.64
C LYS A 367 -24.10 -33.41 19.37
N ASN A 368 -23.30 -32.48 18.84
CA ASN A 368 -22.56 -32.67 17.60
C ASN A 368 -23.47 -33.22 16.47
N THR A 369 -23.12 -34.37 15.89
CA THR A 369 -23.89 -35.02 14.83
C THR A 369 -25.08 -35.85 15.33
N LEU A 370 -25.22 -36.07 16.64
CA LEU A 370 -26.32 -36.86 17.21
C LEU A 370 -27.67 -36.20 16.90
N ASN A 371 -28.70 -37.02 16.65
CA ASN A 371 -30.06 -36.53 16.63
C ASN A 371 -30.52 -36.15 18.06
N LYS A 372 -31.54 -35.30 18.12
CA LYS A 372 -32.09 -34.73 19.36
C LYS A 372 -32.43 -35.83 20.39
N GLU A 373 -33.15 -36.87 19.96
CA GLU A 373 -33.59 -37.98 20.82
C GLU A 373 -32.39 -38.74 21.41
N THR A 374 -31.42 -39.12 20.57
CA THR A 374 -30.22 -39.85 21.01
C THR A 374 -29.41 -39.03 22.01
N PHE A 375 -29.25 -37.73 21.77
CA PHE A 375 -28.50 -36.84 22.65
C PHE A 375 -29.13 -36.75 24.04
N ILE A 376 -30.44 -36.55 24.13
CA ILE A 376 -31.16 -36.42 25.41
C ILE A 376 -31.15 -37.74 26.19
N LEU A 377 -31.43 -38.87 25.51
CA LEU A 377 -31.42 -40.19 26.14
C LEU A 377 -30.01 -40.58 26.64
N LEU A 378 -28.97 -40.18 25.90
CA LEU A 378 -27.58 -40.41 26.31
C LEU A 378 -27.17 -39.56 27.52
N CYS A 379 -27.59 -38.29 27.57
CA CYS A 379 -27.41 -37.46 28.76
C CYS A 379 -28.09 -38.08 29.98
N THR A 380 -29.31 -38.60 29.80
CA THR A 380 -30.07 -39.31 30.85
C THR A 380 -29.34 -40.56 31.34
N ARG A 381 -28.76 -41.33 30.43
CA ARG A 381 -27.94 -42.50 30.78
C ARG A 381 -26.69 -42.11 31.56
N ILE A 382 -25.95 -41.09 31.10
CA ILE A 382 -24.74 -40.60 31.80
C ILE A 382 -25.12 -40.14 33.22
N SER A 383 -26.18 -39.36 33.35
CA SER A 383 -26.73 -38.90 34.63
C SER A 383 -27.06 -40.06 35.59
N SER A 384 -27.79 -41.06 35.11
CA SER A 384 -28.19 -42.24 35.90
C SER A 384 -27.00 -43.09 36.36
N CYS A 385 -25.98 -43.26 35.52
CA CYS A 385 -24.77 -44.01 35.88
C CYS A 385 -23.91 -43.31 36.94
N ASN A 386 -24.00 -41.98 37.05
CA ASN A 386 -23.24 -41.20 38.02
C ASN A 386 -24.01 -40.97 39.34
N ASN A 387 -25.35 -41.00 39.30
CA ASN A 387 -26.20 -40.78 40.47
C ASN A 387 -26.67 -42.07 41.18
N ASN A 388 -26.25 -43.26 40.73
CA ASN A 388 -26.68 -44.58 41.26
C ASN A 388 -28.21 -44.81 41.27
N GLU A 389 -28.97 -44.06 40.46
CA GLU A 389 -30.42 -44.21 40.37
C GLU A 389 -30.80 -45.32 39.39
N SER A 390 -31.82 -46.11 39.75
CA SER A 390 -32.33 -47.26 38.97
C SER A 390 -33.20 -46.80 37.78
N THR A 391 -32.64 -45.95 36.93
CA THR A 391 -33.32 -45.44 35.73
C THR A 391 -33.13 -46.40 34.56
N LYS A 392 -34.11 -46.43 33.65
CA LYS A 392 -34.08 -47.22 32.41
C LYS A 392 -32.81 -46.85 31.63
N LEU A 393 -31.89 -47.81 31.47
CA LEU A 393 -30.53 -47.54 31.00
C LEU A 393 -30.43 -47.23 29.48
N TYR A 394 -31.54 -47.24 28.73
CA TYR A 394 -31.61 -46.97 27.28
C TYR A 394 -30.40 -47.56 26.53
N THR A 395 -30.09 -48.83 26.73
CA THR A 395 -28.84 -49.45 26.24
C THR A 395 -28.72 -49.44 24.72
N ASP A 396 -29.86 -49.49 24.04
CA ASP A 396 -29.96 -49.73 22.60
C ASP A 396 -29.63 -48.46 21.78
N ILE A 397 -29.56 -47.30 22.44
CA ILE A 397 -29.19 -46.03 21.79
C ILE A 397 -27.68 -45.93 21.50
N LEU A 398 -26.88 -46.81 22.11
CA LEU A 398 -25.44 -46.72 22.09
C LEU A 398 -24.88 -47.25 20.77
N ILE A 399 -24.21 -46.39 20.01
CA ILE A 399 -23.67 -46.74 18.69
C ILE A 399 -22.36 -47.52 18.85
N ASP A 400 -22.31 -48.70 18.23
CA ASP A 400 -21.13 -49.56 18.24
C ASP A 400 -19.92 -48.89 17.56
N SER A 401 -18.73 -49.24 18.03
CA SER A 401 -17.45 -48.71 17.52
C SER A 401 -16.44 -49.85 17.54
N LYS A 402 -15.81 -50.10 16.39
CA LYS A 402 -14.84 -51.18 16.17
C LYS A 402 -13.50 -50.60 15.74
N ASN A 403 -12.48 -51.46 15.63
CA ASN A 403 -11.16 -51.16 15.05
C ASN A 403 -10.29 -50.21 15.87
N ILE A 404 -10.29 -50.37 17.19
CA ILE A 404 -9.37 -49.66 18.08
C ILE A 404 -8.05 -50.42 18.14
N THR A 405 -6.94 -49.76 17.78
CA THR A 405 -5.60 -50.37 17.76
C THR A 405 -4.60 -49.52 18.54
N TYR A 406 -3.63 -50.19 19.16
CA TYR A 406 -2.55 -49.55 19.91
C TYR A 406 -1.74 -48.59 19.02
N LEU A 407 -1.34 -49.05 17.83
CA LEU A 407 -0.62 -48.23 16.85
C LEU A 407 -1.44 -47.02 16.39
N GLY A 408 -2.76 -47.17 16.23
CA GLY A 408 -3.64 -46.06 15.87
C GLY A 408 -3.64 -44.94 16.93
N TYR A 409 -3.55 -45.30 18.21
CA TYR A 409 -3.43 -44.33 19.30
C TYR A 409 -2.08 -43.63 19.31
N ILE A 410 -0.98 -44.36 19.09
CA ILE A 410 0.37 -43.78 18.97
C ILE A 410 0.40 -42.75 17.83
N SER A 411 0.00 -43.13 16.61
CA SER A 411 0.00 -42.21 15.47
C SER A 411 -0.92 -41.00 15.68
N SER A 412 -2.05 -41.20 16.36
CA SER A 412 -2.96 -40.10 16.72
C SER A 412 -2.36 -39.14 17.75
N ALA A 413 -1.59 -39.67 18.72
CA ALA A 413 -0.88 -38.86 19.71
C ALA A 413 0.26 -38.06 19.06
N GLU A 414 1.08 -38.69 18.21
CA GLU A 414 2.15 -38.04 17.46
C GLU A 414 1.64 -36.89 16.58
N ARG A 415 0.57 -37.14 15.80
CA ARG A 415 -0.05 -36.11 14.94
C ARG A 415 -0.52 -34.89 15.74
N ARG A 416 -1.01 -35.11 16.96
CA ARG A 416 -1.49 -34.06 17.88
C ARG A 416 -0.40 -33.55 18.83
N LYS A 417 0.85 -33.99 18.65
CA LYS A 417 2.00 -33.66 19.51
C LYS A 417 1.74 -33.94 20.99
N LYS A 418 1.12 -35.08 21.29
CA LYS A 418 0.86 -35.56 22.64
C LYS A 418 1.78 -36.71 22.97
N ILE A 419 2.29 -36.71 24.20
CA ILE A 419 3.11 -37.81 24.74
C ILE A 419 2.25 -39.07 24.82
N PHE A 420 2.84 -40.23 24.55
CA PHE A 420 2.18 -41.53 24.68
C PHE A 420 3.10 -42.50 25.42
N GLU A 421 2.77 -42.79 26.69
CA GLU A 421 3.60 -43.61 27.59
C GLU A 421 2.94 -44.92 28.02
N LEU A 422 1.68 -45.14 27.62
CA LEU A 422 0.99 -46.40 27.92
C LEU A 422 1.70 -47.57 27.25
N SER A 423 2.02 -48.59 28.03
CA SER A 423 2.41 -49.90 27.50
C SER A 423 1.24 -50.60 26.80
N VAL A 424 1.54 -51.60 25.97
CA VAL A 424 0.50 -52.44 25.33
C VAL A 424 -0.41 -53.11 26.37
N HIS A 425 0.13 -53.54 27.50
CA HIS A 425 -0.67 -54.13 28.59
C HIS A 425 -1.62 -53.11 29.23
N GLN A 426 -1.16 -51.89 29.51
CA GLN A 426 -2.01 -50.81 30.03
C GLN A 426 -3.07 -50.39 29.02
N PHE A 427 -2.74 -50.37 27.73
CA PHE A 427 -3.71 -50.12 26.66
C PHE A 427 -4.83 -51.17 26.65
N VAL A 428 -4.47 -52.46 26.65
CA VAL A 428 -5.44 -53.57 26.71
C VAL A 428 -6.29 -53.50 27.99
N TYR A 429 -5.66 -53.15 29.12
CA TYR A 429 -6.35 -52.91 30.38
C TYR A 429 -7.46 -51.86 30.22
N PHE A 430 -7.15 -50.69 29.67
CA PHE A 430 -8.16 -49.64 29.49
C PHE A 430 -9.28 -50.07 28.54
N ILE A 431 -9.02 -50.58 27.34
CA ILE A 431 -10.09 -50.90 26.38
C ILE A 431 -11.02 -52.04 26.82
N SER A 432 -10.60 -52.84 27.82
CA SER A 432 -11.38 -53.96 28.36
C SER A 432 -12.39 -53.56 29.45
N ARG A 433 -12.20 -52.40 30.09
CA ARG A 433 -13.04 -51.96 31.22
C ARG A 433 -14.36 -51.35 30.73
N LYS A 434 -15.25 -51.06 31.68
CA LYS A 434 -16.47 -50.29 31.42
C LYS A 434 -16.13 -48.81 31.20
N CYS A 435 -16.87 -48.14 30.32
CA CYS A 435 -16.80 -46.70 30.14
C CYS A 435 -17.06 -46.01 31.48
N TYR A 436 -16.16 -45.12 31.90
CA TYR A 436 -16.27 -44.45 33.21
C TYR A 436 -17.47 -43.49 33.28
N MET A 437 -17.88 -42.90 32.15
CA MET A 437 -19.00 -41.95 32.10
C MET A 437 -20.38 -42.62 32.05
N CYS A 438 -20.56 -43.60 31.15
CA CYS A 438 -21.88 -44.20 30.87
C CYS A 438 -21.98 -45.69 31.23
N GLY A 439 -20.92 -46.29 31.77
CA GLY A 439 -20.89 -47.69 32.21
C GLY A 439 -20.93 -48.73 31.09
N ARG A 440 -20.86 -48.35 29.81
CA ARG A 440 -20.90 -49.29 28.67
C ARG A 440 -19.70 -50.24 28.72
N LYS A 441 -19.95 -51.54 28.59
CA LYS A 441 -18.90 -52.57 28.49
C LYS A 441 -18.56 -52.84 27.02
N SER A 442 -17.30 -53.19 26.77
CA SER A 442 -16.89 -53.75 25.48
C SER A 442 -17.56 -55.12 25.26
N ASN A 443 -17.88 -55.44 24.01
CA ASN A 443 -18.46 -56.72 23.58
C ASN A 443 -17.97 -57.06 22.16
N GLU A 444 -18.47 -58.14 21.55
CA GLU A 444 -18.06 -58.57 20.19
C GLU A 444 -18.27 -57.51 19.11
N ASN A 445 -19.25 -56.61 19.31
CA ASN A 445 -19.61 -55.57 18.36
C ASN A 445 -19.05 -54.18 18.72
N HIS A 446 -18.52 -54.00 19.93
CA HIS A 446 -18.08 -52.70 20.44
C HIS A 446 -16.81 -52.80 21.28
N CYS A 447 -15.83 -51.95 20.99
CA CYS A 447 -14.68 -51.72 21.84
C CYS A 447 -14.75 -50.32 22.45
N ASN A 448 -14.53 -50.23 23.75
CA ASN A 448 -14.22 -48.95 24.41
C ASN A 448 -12.83 -48.47 23.99
N GLY A 449 -12.65 -47.15 24.00
CA GLY A 449 -11.37 -46.49 23.79
C GLY A 449 -10.78 -45.94 25.07
N ILE A 450 -9.82 -45.04 24.90
CA ILE A 450 -9.11 -44.36 25.98
C ILE A 450 -9.37 -42.85 25.84
N ASP A 451 -9.96 -42.26 26.87
CA ASP A 451 -10.10 -40.82 27.04
C ASP A 451 -8.98 -40.30 27.95
N ARG A 452 -8.57 -39.06 27.72
CA ARG A 452 -7.61 -38.36 28.57
C ARG A 452 -8.41 -37.47 29.50
N ILE A 453 -8.29 -37.65 30.80
CA ILE A 453 -9.01 -36.86 31.80
C ILE A 453 -8.72 -35.38 31.57
N ASN A 454 -7.43 -35.02 31.52
CA ASN A 454 -6.95 -33.73 31.07
C ASN A 454 -6.44 -33.83 29.61
N ASN A 455 -7.05 -33.06 28.71
CA ASN A 455 -6.70 -33.06 27.28
C ASN A 455 -5.35 -32.38 26.97
N ASP A 456 -4.82 -31.59 27.91
CA ASP A 456 -3.50 -30.97 27.79
C ASP A 456 -2.38 -31.98 28.01
N ILE A 457 -2.62 -32.96 28.88
CA ILE A 457 -1.69 -34.05 29.19
C ILE A 457 -1.83 -35.17 28.15
N GLY A 458 -0.73 -35.89 27.92
CA GLY A 458 -0.65 -37.02 27.00
C GLY A 458 -1.38 -38.27 27.51
N TYR A 459 -1.06 -39.40 26.89
CA TYR A 459 -1.51 -40.72 27.30
C TYR A 459 -0.57 -41.29 28.36
N GLU A 460 -0.72 -40.76 29.57
CA GLU A 460 -0.09 -41.26 30.80
C GLU A 460 -1.11 -42.10 31.57
N PHE A 461 -0.65 -43.11 32.32
CA PHE A 461 -1.53 -44.06 32.99
C PHE A 461 -2.56 -43.37 33.91
N ASP A 462 -2.12 -42.42 34.73
CA ASP A 462 -2.98 -41.71 35.69
C ASP A 462 -3.88 -40.64 35.03
N ASN A 463 -3.57 -40.23 33.79
CA ASN A 463 -4.38 -39.29 33.02
C ASN A 463 -5.36 -40.00 32.08
N CYS A 464 -5.36 -41.33 32.01
CA CYS A 464 -6.16 -42.09 31.06
C CYS A 464 -7.31 -42.83 31.75
N GLU A 465 -8.47 -42.82 31.11
CA GLU A 465 -9.63 -43.59 31.55
C GLU A 465 -10.33 -44.29 30.39
N THR A 466 -11.04 -45.37 30.70
CA THR A 466 -11.78 -46.14 29.70
C THR A 466 -13.04 -45.40 29.30
N CYS A 467 -13.18 -45.03 28.03
CA CYS A 467 -14.35 -44.28 27.56
C CYS A 467 -14.85 -44.78 26.20
N CYS A 468 -16.15 -44.92 26.05
CA CYS A 468 -16.72 -45.24 24.74
C CYS A 468 -16.62 -44.01 23.82
N ALA A 469 -16.55 -44.23 22.49
CA ALA A 469 -16.34 -43.16 21.53
C ALA A 469 -17.33 -42.00 21.67
N ILE A 470 -18.62 -42.29 21.88
CA ILE A 470 -19.67 -41.25 21.98
C ILE A 470 -19.51 -40.41 23.25
N CYS A 471 -19.20 -41.04 24.39
CA CYS A 471 -18.94 -40.29 25.62
C CYS A 471 -17.68 -39.43 25.52
N ASN A 472 -16.64 -39.94 24.85
CA ASN A 472 -15.44 -39.16 24.57
C ASN A 472 -15.74 -37.95 23.66
N PHE A 473 -16.60 -38.12 22.65
CA PHE A 473 -17.09 -37.00 21.83
C PHE A 473 -17.92 -35.99 22.61
N ILE A 474 -18.82 -36.46 23.49
CA ILE A 474 -19.62 -35.58 24.36
C ILE A 474 -18.71 -34.77 25.28
N LYS A 475 -17.69 -35.41 25.86
CA LYS A 475 -16.72 -34.72 26.71
C LYS A 475 -15.94 -33.68 25.91
N GLY A 476 -15.43 -34.08 24.74
CA GLY A 476 -14.63 -33.19 23.89
C GLY A 476 -13.49 -32.54 24.69
N ALA A 477 -13.42 -31.21 24.66
CA ALA A 477 -12.46 -30.42 25.43
C ALA A 477 -12.92 -30.06 26.86
N PHE A 478 -14.17 -30.34 27.23
CA PHE A 478 -14.74 -29.94 28.51
C PHE A 478 -14.22 -30.76 29.69
N ASN A 479 -14.28 -30.18 30.89
CA ASN A 479 -14.07 -30.91 32.12
C ASN A 479 -15.20 -31.94 32.33
N ILE A 480 -14.85 -33.12 32.85
CA ILE A 480 -15.83 -34.17 33.11
C ILE A 480 -16.97 -33.72 34.03
N ASN A 481 -16.66 -32.95 35.08
CA ASN A 481 -17.67 -32.53 36.05
C ASN A 481 -18.73 -31.65 35.40
N ASP A 482 -18.30 -30.69 34.56
CA ASP A 482 -19.21 -29.83 33.81
C ASP A 482 -20.10 -30.64 32.86
N VAL A 483 -19.54 -31.67 32.22
CA VAL A 483 -20.27 -32.55 31.31
C VAL A 483 -21.33 -33.35 32.07
N VAL A 484 -20.97 -33.94 33.21
CA VAL A 484 -21.91 -34.70 34.06
C VAL A 484 -23.01 -33.79 34.60
N GLU A 485 -22.66 -32.61 35.09
CA GLU A 485 -23.64 -31.61 35.55
C GLU A 485 -24.58 -31.20 34.41
N LYS A 486 -24.03 -30.93 33.21
CA LYS A 486 -24.86 -30.59 32.05
C LYS A 486 -25.79 -31.74 31.66
N CYS A 487 -25.31 -32.99 31.70
CA CYS A 487 -26.14 -34.16 31.47
C CYS A 487 -27.25 -34.30 32.51
N ASN A 488 -26.98 -34.00 33.80
CA ASN A 488 -27.98 -33.98 34.88
C ASN A 488 -29.08 -32.96 34.58
N ILE A 489 -28.71 -31.71 34.25
CA ILE A 489 -29.67 -30.64 33.93
C ILE A 489 -30.58 -31.04 32.76
N ILE A 490 -30.01 -31.58 31.68
CA ILE A 490 -30.77 -32.06 30.51
C ILE A 490 -31.69 -33.21 30.91
N ALA A 491 -31.20 -34.20 31.65
CA ALA A 491 -31.97 -35.36 32.09
C ALA A 491 -33.18 -34.94 32.94
N THR A 492 -32.98 -34.05 33.93
CA THR A 492 -34.06 -33.52 34.76
C THR A 492 -35.10 -32.78 33.92
N ARG A 493 -34.67 -31.93 32.98
CA ARG A 493 -35.57 -31.15 32.13
C ARG A 493 -36.47 -32.01 31.25
N PHE A 494 -35.96 -33.11 30.73
CA PHE A 494 -36.71 -34.01 29.83
C PHE A 494 -37.32 -35.23 30.52
N SER A 495 -37.17 -35.37 31.85
CA SER A 495 -37.62 -36.52 32.65
C SER A 495 -39.05 -36.99 32.35
N ALA A 496 -40.00 -36.06 32.21
CA ALA A 496 -41.40 -36.36 31.90
C ALA A 496 -41.68 -36.83 30.46
N HIS A 497 -40.74 -36.62 29.53
CA HIS A 497 -40.90 -36.91 28.10
C HIS A 497 -39.98 -38.03 27.62
N LEU A 498 -39.24 -38.71 28.51
CA LEU A 498 -38.25 -39.71 28.13
C LEU A 498 -38.86 -40.90 27.39
N ASP A 499 -40.04 -41.37 27.80
CA ASP A 499 -40.71 -42.49 27.12
C ASP A 499 -41.20 -42.09 25.71
N GLU A 500 -41.72 -40.87 25.54
CA GLU A 500 -42.08 -40.34 24.23
C GLU A 500 -40.86 -40.23 23.31
N LEU A 501 -39.76 -39.67 23.83
CA LEU A 501 -38.50 -39.55 23.11
C LEU A 501 -37.95 -40.92 22.70
N TYR A 502 -38.05 -41.93 23.57
CA TYR A 502 -37.61 -43.28 23.27
C TYR A 502 -38.50 -43.96 22.22
N ASN A 503 -39.81 -43.75 22.27
CA ASN A 503 -40.73 -44.31 21.27
C ASN A 503 -40.55 -43.68 19.88
N ASN A 504 -40.20 -42.39 19.82
CA ASN A 504 -39.91 -41.67 18.59
C ASN A 504 -38.44 -41.79 18.15
N TRP A 505 -37.60 -42.44 18.95
CA TRP A 505 -36.17 -42.49 18.71
C TRP A 505 -35.86 -43.30 17.44
N THR A 506 -34.92 -42.76 16.67
CA THR A 506 -34.29 -43.47 15.57
C THR A 506 -32.78 -43.49 15.81
N PRO A 507 -32.07 -44.59 15.44
CA PRO A 507 -30.63 -44.66 15.60
C PRO A 507 -29.93 -43.48 14.92
N SER A 508 -29.12 -42.74 15.69
CA SER A 508 -28.21 -41.76 15.10
C SER A 508 -27.20 -42.50 14.23
N LYS A 509 -27.26 -42.27 12.91
CA LYS A 509 -26.27 -42.82 11.99
C LYS A 509 -25.01 -41.97 12.05
N HIS A 510 -23.97 -42.45 12.73
CA HIS A 510 -22.63 -41.87 12.57
C HIS A 510 -22.24 -41.96 11.09
N HIS A 511 -21.81 -40.83 10.51
CA HIS A 511 -21.28 -40.78 9.15
C HIS A 511 -22.24 -41.14 8.00
N GLU A 512 -23.56 -41.06 8.19
CA GLU A 512 -24.41 -41.08 7.00
C GLU A 512 -24.17 -39.84 6.16
N LYS A 513 -23.84 -40.06 4.88
CA LYS A 513 -23.69 -38.97 3.92
C LYS A 513 -25.01 -38.21 3.89
N ASN A 514 -24.97 -36.95 4.33
CA ASN A 514 -26.13 -36.08 4.21
C ASN A 514 -26.45 -35.90 2.72
N LEU A 515 -27.48 -36.59 2.23
CA LEU A 515 -27.93 -36.54 0.84
C LEU A 515 -28.58 -35.20 0.49
N ASN A 516 -29.08 -34.47 1.49
CA ASN A 516 -29.69 -33.14 1.33
C ASN A 516 -28.65 -32.02 1.39
N LYS A 517 -27.41 -32.31 1.81
CA LYS A 517 -26.31 -31.35 1.68
C LYS A 517 -26.02 -31.18 0.20
N ILE A 518 -26.06 -29.94 -0.29
CA ILE A 518 -25.62 -29.66 -1.66
C ILE A 518 -24.17 -30.14 -1.76
N LYS A 519 -23.93 -31.16 -2.56
CA LYS A 519 -22.57 -31.64 -2.84
C LYS A 519 -21.90 -30.63 -3.73
N LEU A 520 -21.29 -29.63 -3.10
CA LEU A 520 -20.41 -28.70 -3.79
C LEU A 520 -19.19 -29.49 -4.23
N THR A 521 -19.07 -29.69 -5.54
CA THR A 521 -17.83 -30.16 -6.16
C THR A 521 -16.73 -29.13 -5.92
N ALA A 522 -15.47 -29.52 -6.13
CA ALA A 522 -14.36 -28.57 -6.07
C ALA A 522 -14.58 -27.39 -7.04
N VAL A 523 -15.22 -27.66 -8.20
CA VAL A 523 -15.59 -26.65 -9.19
C VAL A 523 -16.66 -25.71 -8.64
N ASP A 524 -17.75 -26.22 -8.05
CA ASP A 524 -18.82 -25.39 -7.48
C ASP A 524 -18.30 -24.48 -6.36
N LYS A 525 -17.38 -24.99 -5.53
CA LYS A 525 -16.73 -24.18 -4.49
C LYS A 525 -15.93 -23.04 -5.10
N GLN A 526 -15.13 -23.35 -6.14
CA GLN A 526 -14.31 -22.36 -6.82
C GLN A 526 -15.17 -21.31 -7.56
N GLU A 527 -16.28 -21.71 -8.17
CA GLU A 527 -17.22 -20.80 -8.83
C GLU A 527 -17.90 -19.86 -7.83
N ARG A 528 -18.34 -20.38 -6.68
CA ARG A 528 -18.89 -19.55 -5.60
C ARG A 528 -17.86 -18.57 -5.06
N GLU A 529 -16.64 -19.02 -4.82
CA GLU A 529 -15.54 -18.16 -4.36
C GLU A 529 -15.24 -17.04 -5.38
N LYS A 530 -15.22 -17.37 -6.68
CA LYS A 530 -15.10 -16.38 -7.76
C LYS A 530 -16.26 -15.38 -7.76
N ALA A 531 -17.49 -15.86 -7.60
CA ALA A 531 -18.67 -14.99 -7.56
C ALA A 531 -18.65 -14.03 -6.35
N ILE A 532 -18.19 -14.48 -5.19
CA ILE A 532 -18.00 -13.65 -4.00
C ILE A 532 -16.92 -12.59 -4.27
N LYS A 533 -15.75 -13.01 -4.76
CA LYS A 533 -14.65 -12.09 -5.13
C LYS A 533 -15.09 -11.04 -6.15
N GLN A 534 -15.91 -11.43 -7.12
CA GLN A 534 -16.45 -10.52 -8.13
C GLN A 534 -17.40 -9.49 -7.51
N LYS A 535 -18.31 -9.91 -6.63
CA LYS A 535 -19.21 -8.97 -5.92
C LYS A 535 -18.44 -7.95 -5.07
N ILE A 536 -17.39 -8.41 -4.38
CA ILE A 536 -16.53 -7.54 -3.58
C ILE A 536 -15.81 -6.53 -4.49
N TYR A 537 -15.24 -7.00 -5.60
CA TYR A 537 -14.62 -6.12 -6.59
C TYR A 537 -15.60 -5.05 -7.09
N GLU A 538 -16.82 -5.44 -7.47
CA GLU A 538 -17.86 -4.51 -7.93
C GLU A 538 -18.24 -3.49 -6.86
N LYS A 539 -18.48 -3.94 -5.62
CA LYS A 539 -18.79 -3.07 -4.47
C LYS A 539 -17.64 -2.07 -4.21
N THR A 540 -16.40 -2.54 -4.16
CA THR A 540 -15.24 -1.67 -3.95
C THR A 540 -15.09 -0.67 -5.08
N MET A 541 -15.14 -1.10 -6.34
CA MET A 541 -14.95 -0.22 -7.50
C MET A 541 -16.07 0.80 -7.66
N ALA A 542 -17.30 0.46 -7.28
CA ALA A 542 -18.42 1.41 -7.22
C ALA A 542 -18.21 2.55 -6.22
N THR A 543 -17.28 2.43 -5.25
CA THR A 543 -16.90 3.55 -4.37
C THR A 543 -15.72 4.36 -4.91
N LYS A 544 -14.95 3.79 -5.84
CA LYS A 544 -13.70 4.39 -6.36
C LYS A 544 -13.89 5.05 -7.73
N ASP A 545 -15.04 4.86 -8.37
CA ASP A 545 -15.33 5.47 -9.66
C ASP A 545 -15.31 7.02 -9.57
N PRO A 546 -14.99 7.72 -10.68
CA PRO A 546 -14.84 9.17 -10.66
C PRO A 546 -16.08 9.95 -10.18
N GLU A 547 -17.29 9.44 -10.45
CA GLU A 547 -18.55 10.09 -10.09
C GLU A 547 -18.81 9.95 -8.59
N SER A 548 -18.67 8.74 -8.03
CA SER A 548 -18.79 8.49 -6.60
C SER A 548 -17.74 9.25 -5.79
N VAL A 549 -16.50 9.32 -6.29
CA VAL A 549 -15.43 10.12 -5.69
C VAL A 549 -15.79 11.60 -5.69
N ALA A 550 -16.28 12.14 -6.81
CA ALA A 550 -16.71 13.53 -6.90
C ALA A 550 -17.85 13.84 -5.92
N LYS A 551 -18.81 12.92 -5.77
CA LYS A 551 -19.91 13.04 -4.81
C LYS A 551 -19.42 13.07 -3.36
N ARG A 552 -18.54 12.15 -2.97
CA ARG A 552 -17.96 12.09 -1.61
C ARG A 552 -17.13 13.36 -1.30
N ILE A 553 -16.40 13.88 -2.29
CA ILE A 553 -15.67 15.14 -2.16
C ILE A 553 -16.63 16.34 -1.99
N ALA A 554 -17.72 16.40 -2.76
CA ALA A 554 -18.72 17.46 -2.63
C ALA A 554 -19.37 17.46 -1.24
N GLU A 555 -19.65 16.28 -0.69
CA GLU A 555 -20.19 16.11 0.66
C GLU A 555 -19.22 16.62 1.74
N LEU A 556 -17.93 16.26 1.65
CA LEU A 556 -16.90 16.77 2.57
C LEU A 556 -16.80 18.30 2.51
N ASN A 557 -16.78 18.88 1.32
CA ASN A 557 -16.76 20.33 1.14
C ASN A 557 -18.02 21.02 1.69
N LYS A 558 -19.18 20.35 1.65
CA LYS A 558 -20.41 20.87 2.23
C LYS A 558 -20.32 20.88 3.77
N ARG A 559 -19.91 19.77 4.38
CA ARG A 559 -19.69 19.66 5.84
C ARG A 559 -18.68 20.70 6.34
N ALA A 560 -17.64 20.95 5.55
CA ALA A 560 -16.67 22.02 5.79
C ALA A 560 -17.30 23.40 5.93
N LEU A 561 -18.14 23.72 4.95
CA LEU A 561 -18.79 25.01 4.85
C LEU A 561 -19.78 25.20 6.01
N GLU A 562 -20.51 24.14 6.38
CA GLU A 562 -21.42 24.13 7.52
C GLU A 562 -20.67 24.41 8.83
N LYS A 563 -19.58 23.67 9.11
CA LYS A 563 -18.73 23.91 10.30
C LYS A 563 -18.18 25.34 10.33
N LYS A 564 -17.74 25.86 9.19
CA LYS A 564 -17.25 27.24 9.09
C LYS A 564 -18.35 28.26 9.39
N ASN A 565 -19.54 28.05 8.86
CA ASN A 565 -20.70 28.92 9.11
C ASN A 565 -21.14 28.88 10.57
N ASP A 566 -21.10 27.72 11.22
CA ASP A 566 -21.44 27.59 12.64
C ASP A 566 -20.42 28.31 13.53
N ARG A 567 -19.12 28.18 13.25
CA ARG A 567 -18.08 28.98 13.93
C ARG A 567 -18.32 30.48 13.76
N ILE A 568 -18.66 30.93 12.55
CA ILE A 568 -18.96 32.35 12.28
C ILE A 568 -20.15 32.81 13.14
N ARG A 569 -21.24 32.02 13.18
CA ARG A 569 -22.44 32.30 14.00
C ARG A 569 -22.13 32.39 15.49
N GLU A 570 -21.28 31.52 16.01
CA GLU A 570 -20.84 31.56 17.41
C GLU A 570 -20.02 32.81 17.73
N THR A 571 -19.09 33.21 16.84
CA THR A 571 -18.35 34.46 17.00
C THR A 571 -19.23 35.70 16.89
N THR A 572 -20.23 35.72 16.00
CA THR A 572 -21.18 36.85 15.93
C THR A 572 -22.06 36.94 17.17
N LYS A 573 -22.50 35.80 17.74
CA LYS A 573 -23.22 35.77 19.02
C LYS A 573 -22.38 36.27 20.19
N LYS A 574 -21.08 35.94 20.23
CA LYS A 574 -20.15 36.44 21.28
C LYS A 574 -19.90 37.94 21.14
N ASN A 575 -19.69 38.45 19.92
CA ASN A 575 -19.45 39.88 19.68
C ASN A 575 -20.70 40.75 19.91
N ASN A 576 -21.89 40.23 19.62
CA ASN A 576 -23.15 40.94 19.93
C ASN A 576 -23.50 40.95 21.42
N LYS A 577 -22.84 40.12 22.24
CA LYS A 577 -22.99 40.11 23.71
C LYS A 577 -22.05 41.08 24.42
N SER A 578 -21.10 41.69 23.70
CA SER A 578 -20.09 42.62 24.25
C SER A 578 -20.36 44.10 23.96
N THR A 579 -21.55 44.46 23.45
CA THR A 579 -21.91 45.85 23.10
C THR A 579 -23.09 46.44 23.89
N ASP A 580 -23.51 45.82 25.00
CA ASP A 580 -24.49 46.42 25.93
C ASP A 580 -23.85 46.66 27.32
N PRO A 581 -23.62 47.91 27.72
CA PRO A 581 -23.27 48.24 29.11
C PRO A 581 -24.54 48.72 29.82
N GLU A 582 -25.34 47.80 30.37
CA GLU A 582 -26.26 48.04 31.50
C GLU A 582 -27.10 46.81 31.81
N SER A 583 -26.81 46.15 32.94
CA SER A 583 -27.74 45.66 33.97
C SER A 583 -27.13 44.48 34.74
N GLU A 584 -26.74 44.78 35.98
CA GLU A 584 -26.68 43.80 37.06
C GLU A 584 -28.10 43.28 37.34
N GLU A 585 -28.26 41.95 37.38
CA GLU A 585 -28.84 41.18 38.50
C GLU A 585 -29.52 39.87 38.05
N SER A 586 -29.21 38.82 38.82
CA SER A 586 -29.96 37.57 39.01
C SER A 586 -30.07 36.57 37.83
N ASN A 587 -29.31 35.47 37.93
CA ASN A 587 -29.93 34.19 38.27
C ASN A 587 -28.89 33.11 38.58
N VAL A 588 -28.96 32.67 39.83
CA VAL A 588 -28.40 31.44 40.37
C VAL A 588 -29.34 30.31 39.93
N ASP A 589 -28.83 29.34 39.16
CA ASP A 589 -28.94 27.90 39.46
C ASP A 589 -28.82 26.98 38.23
N ASN A 590 -28.17 25.85 38.51
CA ASN A 590 -28.21 24.57 37.83
C ASN A 590 -27.54 24.43 36.45
N LYS A 591 -26.27 24.00 36.49
CA LYS A 591 -25.89 22.78 35.77
C LYS A 591 -24.74 22.04 36.44
N ILE A 592 -25.11 20.86 36.94
CA ILE A 592 -24.26 19.82 37.49
C ILE A 592 -23.25 19.36 36.44
N SER A 593 -22.04 19.17 36.95
CA SER A 593 -20.83 18.63 36.36
C SER A 593 -20.97 17.19 35.86
N GLU A 594 -20.51 16.92 34.64
CA GLU A 594 -19.84 15.65 34.30
C GLU A 594 -18.56 16.00 33.52
N ASN A 595 -17.43 15.85 34.22
CA ASN A 595 -16.07 15.82 33.71
C ASN A 595 -15.69 14.34 33.57
N GLU A 596 -15.28 13.91 32.38
CA GLU A 596 -14.38 12.77 32.16
C GLU A 596 -13.41 13.23 31.06
N SER A 597 -12.28 13.84 31.41
CA SER A 597 -10.95 13.21 31.53
C SER A 597 -10.43 12.58 30.22
N GLU A 598 -9.98 13.44 29.30
CA GLU A 598 -9.00 13.08 28.28
C GLU A 598 -7.62 12.99 28.96
N GLU A 599 -7.15 11.77 29.21
CA GLU A 599 -5.74 11.51 29.56
C GLU A 599 -4.91 11.41 28.27
N SER A 600 -3.98 12.34 28.17
CA SER A 600 -2.83 12.34 27.28
C SER A 600 -1.96 11.10 27.47
N ASN A 601 -1.50 10.47 26.39
CA ASN A 601 -0.22 9.77 26.38
C ASN A 601 0.51 10.02 25.05
N VAL A 602 1.67 10.68 25.20
CA VAL A 602 2.73 10.86 24.22
C VAL A 602 3.77 9.78 24.49
N ASP A 603 4.31 9.20 23.42
CA ASP A 603 5.64 8.56 23.23
C ASP A 603 5.47 7.36 22.27
N ASP A 604 5.68 7.56 20.96
CA ASP A 604 6.96 7.41 20.24
C ASP A 604 7.35 5.94 19.97
N GLU A 605 6.98 5.44 18.78
CA GLU A 605 7.95 4.79 17.89
C GLU A 605 7.46 4.80 16.44
N MET A 606 8.26 5.48 15.60
CA MET A 606 8.01 5.78 14.20
C MET A 606 7.95 4.51 13.34
N ASN A 607 6.87 4.34 12.58
CA ASN A 607 6.97 3.73 11.25
C ASN A 607 5.91 4.28 10.30
N GLU A 608 6.36 4.67 9.11
CA GLU A 608 5.58 5.26 8.03
C GLU A 608 4.44 4.34 7.58
N ASN A 609 3.27 4.45 8.22
CA ASN A 609 1.96 4.12 7.67
C ASN A 609 0.91 4.75 8.59
N GLU A 610 0.46 5.95 8.19
CA GLU A 610 -0.59 6.71 8.88
C GLU A 610 -1.84 5.86 9.12
N SER A 611 -2.00 5.48 10.39
CA SER A 611 -3.27 5.40 11.09
C SER A 611 -3.94 6.79 11.07
N VAL A 612 -4.79 7.00 10.07
CA VAL A 612 -5.89 7.95 10.23
C VAL A 612 -6.98 7.16 10.96
N GLU A 613 -7.27 7.55 12.20
CA GLU A 613 -8.55 7.29 12.84
C GLU A 613 -9.64 8.01 12.03
N GLU A 614 -10.06 7.40 10.93
CA GLU A 614 -11.31 7.70 10.23
C GLU A 614 -11.97 6.35 10.01
N SER A 615 -13.15 6.18 10.63
CA SER A 615 -14.16 5.15 10.36
C SER A 615 -13.77 4.24 9.20
N VAL A 616 -13.17 3.10 9.55
CA VAL A 616 -13.04 1.97 8.66
C VAL A 616 -14.46 1.73 8.14
N ASP A 617 -14.71 1.98 6.85
CA ASP A 617 -15.97 1.57 6.21
C ASP A 617 -16.10 0.06 6.55
N GLU A 618 -17.03 -0.29 7.45
CA GLU A 618 -17.21 -1.63 8.09
C GLU A 618 -17.53 -2.75 7.08
N ASP A 619 -17.60 -2.38 5.80
CA ASP A 619 -18.22 -3.07 4.69
C ASP A 619 -17.24 -3.84 3.78
N ASP A 620 -15.93 -3.69 3.97
CA ASP A 620 -14.89 -4.16 3.03
C ASP A 620 -13.96 -5.27 3.57
N TYR A 621 -14.21 -5.79 4.77
CA TYR A 621 -13.34 -6.81 5.39
C TYR A 621 -14.09 -8.13 5.62
N GLU A 622 -14.11 -8.95 4.57
CA GLU A 622 -14.43 -10.37 4.71
C GLU A 622 -13.27 -11.03 5.48
N TYR A 623 -13.52 -11.35 6.76
CA TYR A 623 -12.58 -12.04 7.61
C TYR A 623 -12.48 -13.48 7.11
N GLU A 624 -11.41 -13.83 6.39
CA GLU A 624 -11.06 -15.23 6.17
C GLU A 624 -10.68 -15.83 7.54
N ASN A 625 -11.68 -16.29 8.27
CA ASN A 625 -11.50 -17.18 9.40
C ASN A 625 -11.02 -18.52 8.86
N ASP A 626 -9.70 -18.65 8.71
CA ASP A 626 -9.02 -19.93 8.82
C ASP A 626 -8.90 -20.28 10.31
N GLU A 627 -10.04 -20.59 10.95
CA GLU A 627 -10.01 -21.45 12.12
C GLU A 627 -10.08 -22.89 11.62
N THR A 628 -8.93 -23.54 11.78
CA THR A 628 -8.72 -24.98 11.67
C THR A 628 -9.87 -25.75 12.31
N ASP A 629 -10.54 -26.57 11.49
CA ASP A 629 -11.36 -27.68 11.96
C ASP A 629 -10.49 -28.59 12.86
N ASP A 630 -10.85 -28.68 14.14
CA ASP A 630 -10.62 -29.85 14.99
C ASP A 630 -11.87 -30.13 15.85
#